data_AF-A0A355GDB3-F1
#
_entry.id   AF-A0A355GDB3-F1
#
_cell.length_a   1.000
_cell.length_b   1.000
_cell.length_c   1.000
_cell.angle_alpha   90.00
_cell.angle_beta   90.00
_cell.angle_gamma   90.00
#
_symmetry.space_group_name_H-M   'P 1'
#
loop_
_entity.id
_entity.type
_entity.pdbx_description
1 polymer ?
#
loop_
_entity_poly.entity_id
_entity_poly.type
_entity_poly.pdbx_seq_one_letter_code
_entity_poly.pdbx_strand_id
1 'polypeptide(L)'
;LNLYLEEPSGKKLHEMYMLAWERGLKTTYYLRTLAATQVEKSTVDVNKFGIQPRWMKNASASGDIQVDREPAATMVTPGESCNLDGDCEACQ
;
A
#
# COMPACT_ATOMS: atom_id res chain seq x y z
N LEU A 1 6.73 16.37 -12.75
CA LEU A 1 6.64 14.90 -12.93
C LEU A 1 7.43 14.21 -11.82
N ASN A 2 6.83 13.26 -11.09
CA ASN A 2 7.54 12.42 -10.13
C ASN A 2 7.98 11.11 -10.81
N LEU A 3 9.19 10.67 -10.49
CA LEU A 3 9.83 9.51 -11.06
C LEU A 3 9.88 8.39 -10.02
N TYR A 4 9.55 7.17 -10.44
CA TYR A 4 9.55 5.99 -9.59
C TYR A 4 10.44 4.93 -10.21
N LEU A 5 11.34 4.36 -9.41
CA LEU A 5 12.26 3.31 -9.84
C LEU A 5 12.29 2.20 -8.79
N GLU A 6 12.02 0.96 -9.18
CA GLU A 6 11.96 -0.15 -8.22
C GLU A 6 13.30 -0.41 -7.57
N GLU A 7 14.36 -0.58 -8.37
CA GLU A 7 15.69 -0.85 -7.85
C GLU A 7 16.65 0.27 -8.26
N PRO A 8 17.35 0.91 -7.29
CA PRO A 8 18.26 1.99 -7.59
C PRO A 8 19.49 1.44 -8.34
N SER A 9 19.53 1.73 -9.64
CA SER A 9 20.67 1.42 -10.50
C SER A 9 21.06 2.67 -11.29
N GLY A 10 22.34 3.03 -11.26
CA GLY A 10 22.85 4.22 -11.94
C GLY A 10 22.61 4.18 -13.45
N LYS A 11 22.73 3.00 -14.06
CA LYS A 11 22.47 2.81 -15.49
C LYS A 11 21.00 3.06 -15.85
N LYS A 12 20.07 2.49 -15.07
CA LYS A 12 18.62 2.68 -15.27
C LYS A 12 18.23 4.15 -15.09
N LEU A 13 18.80 4.83 -14.08
CA LEU A 13 18.56 6.25 -13.88
C LEU A 13 19.03 7.08 -15.08
N HIS A 14 20.24 6.82 -15.58
CA HIS A 14 20.78 7.54 -16.74
C HIS A 14 19.87 7.39 -17.97
N GLU A 15 19.51 6.15 -18.33
CA GLU A 15 18.62 5.87 -19.48
C GLU A 15 17.27 6.58 -19.33
N MET A 16 16.71 6.61 -18.12
CA MET A 16 15.43 7.26 -17.86
C MET A 16 15.48 8.79 -18.00
N TYR A 17 16.57 9.42 -17.53
CA TYR A 17 16.76 10.86 -17.70
C TYR A 17 17.07 11.25 -19.15
N MET A 18 17.84 10.43 -19.88
CA MET A 18 18.10 10.64 -21.30
C MET A 18 16.81 10.58 -22.11
N LEU A 19 15.97 9.58 -21.86
CA LEU A 19 14.66 9.47 -22.49
C LEU A 19 13.73 10.64 -22.14
N ALA A 20 13.77 11.14 -20.90
CA ALA A 20 13.00 12.33 -20.53
C ALA A 20 13.47 13.58 -21.29
N TRP A 21 14.78 13.73 -21.48
CA TRP A 21 15.38 14.81 -22.26
C TRP A 21 15.00 14.74 -23.74
N GLU A 22 15.12 13.56 -24.36
CA GLU A 22 14.72 13.34 -25.77
C GLU A 22 13.24 13.66 -26.02
N ARG A 23 12.38 13.44 -25.01
CA ARG A 23 10.96 13.78 -25.07
C ARG A 23 10.64 15.24 -24.70
N GLY A 24 11.64 16.06 -24.40
CA GLY A 24 11.47 17.47 -24.09
C GLY A 24 10.77 17.76 -22.76
N LEU A 25 10.84 16.84 -21.78
CA LEU A 25 10.32 17.07 -20.44
C LEU A 25 11.17 18.11 -19.71
N LYS A 26 10.56 19.25 -19.36
CA LYS A 26 11.28 20.38 -18.75
C LYS A 26 11.62 20.18 -17.28
N THR A 27 10.78 19.46 -16.53
CA THR A 27 10.94 19.33 -15.09
C THR A 27 10.63 17.92 -14.58
N THR A 28 11.53 17.44 -13.72
CA THR A 28 11.31 16.29 -12.85
C THR A 28 11.44 16.80 -11.42
N TYR A 29 10.61 16.30 -10.51
CA TYR A 29 10.50 16.87 -9.17
C TYR A 29 11.17 15.96 -8.14
N TYR A 30 10.62 14.77 -7.93
CA TYR A 30 11.21 13.77 -7.03
C TYR A 30 11.50 12.46 -7.74
N LEU A 31 12.63 11.85 -7.38
CA LEU A 31 12.92 10.44 -7.61
C LEU A 31 12.55 9.66 -6.34
N ARG A 32 11.72 8.64 -6.49
CA ARG A 32 11.35 7.72 -5.41
C ARG A 32 11.80 6.33 -5.80
N THR A 33 12.62 5.72 -4.96
CA THR A 33 13.09 4.34 -5.16
C THR A 33 12.54 3.41 -4.10
N LEU A 34 12.31 2.15 -4.44
CA LEU A 34 12.04 1.13 -3.42
C LEU A 34 13.38 0.66 -2.83
N ALA A 35 13.38 0.38 -1.52
CA ALA A 35 14.51 -0.25 -0.86
C ALA A 35 14.55 -1.74 -1.23
N ALA A 36 15.75 -2.31 -1.31
CA ALA A 36 15.94 -3.74 -1.57
C ALA A 36 15.25 -4.63 -0.53
N THR A 37 15.09 -4.13 0.70
CA THR A 37 14.34 -4.77 1.76
C THR A 37 13.12 -3.91 2.12
N GLN A 38 11.93 -4.48 2.01
CA GLN A 38 10.72 -3.83 2.48
C GLN A 38 10.49 -4.16 3.95
N VAL A 39 10.03 -3.16 4.71
CA VAL A 39 9.57 -3.38 6.09
C VAL A 39 8.27 -4.17 6.01
N GLU A 40 8.29 -5.40 6.52
CA GLU A 40 7.09 -6.22 6.65
C GLU A 40 6.07 -5.47 7.52
N LYS A 41 4.91 -5.14 6.94
CA LYS A 41 3.82 -4.48 7.67
C LYS A 41 3.19 -5.51 8.62
N SER A 42 3.14 -5.20 9.90
CA SER A 42 2.61 -6.07 10.96
C SER A 42 1.10 -6.35 10.87
N THR A 43 0.37 -5.58 10.04
CA THR A 43 -1.08 -5.72 9.83
C THR A 43 -1.45 -6.50 8.58
N VAL A 44 -0.47 -7.01 7.82
CA VAL A 44 -0.75 -7.91 6.70
C VAL A 44 -1.31 -9.20 7.29
N ASP A 45 -2.47 -9.59 6.80
CA ASP A 45 -3.18 -10.78 7.23
C ASP A 45 -2.34 -12.03 6.92
N VAL A 46 -1.55 -12.45 7.92
CA VAL A 46 -0.58 -13.56 7.84
C VAL A 46 -1.26 -14.83 7.30
N ASN A 47 -2.51 -15.08 7.70
CA ASN A 47 -3.28 -16.26 7.29
C ASN A 47 -3.77 -16.18 5.83
N LYS A 48 -4.03 -14.99 5.30
CA LYS A 48 -4.47 -14.81 3.90
C LYS A 48 -3.34 -15.01 2.90
N PHE A 49 -2.16 -14.52 3.25
CA PHE A 49 -1.01 -14.57 2.34
C PHE A 49 -0.15 -15.84 2.56
N GLY A 50 -0.38 -16.61 3.64
CA GLY A 50 0.39 -17.81 3.95
C GLY A 50 1.88 -17.54 4.21
N ILE A 51 2.23 -16.29 4.53
CA ILE A 51 3.62 -15.85 4.73
C ILE A 51 3.85 -15.71 6.23
N GLN A 52 4.68 -16.58 6.80
CA GLN A 52 5.18 -16.40 8.16
C GLN A 52 6.20 -15.26 8.16
N PRO A 53 5.94 -14.13 8.86
CA PRO A 53 6.86 -13.01 8.86
C PRO A 53 8.15 -13.35 9.62
N ARG A 54 9.28 -12.75 9.21
CA ARG A 54 10.62 -13.14 9.71
C ARG A 54 10.83 -12.94 11.21
N TRP A 55 10.05 -12.05 11.82
CA TRP A 55 10.10 -11.79 13.27
C TRP A 55 9.40 -12.89 14.10
N MET A 56 8.54 -13.70 13.47
CA MET A 56 7.76 -14.74 14.13
C MET A 56 8.58 -16.05 14.17
N LYS A 57 9.26 -16.31 15.30
CA LYS A 57 10.18 -17.45 15.48
C LYS A 57 9.51 -18.81 15.51
N ASN A 58 8.24 -18.87 15.88
CA ASN A 58 7.44 -20.09 15.95
C ASN A 58 6.24 -19.95 15.01
N ALA A 59 5.88 -21.00 14.29
CA ALA A 59 4.66 -21.00 13.48
C ALA A 59 3.46 -20.73 14.40
N SER A 60 2.62 -19.77 14.03
CA SER A 60 1.38 -19.53 14.75
C SER A 60 0.47 -20.75 14.61
N ALA A 61 -0.12 -21.23 15.71
CA ALA A 61 -1.05 -22.37 15.70
C ALA A 61 -2.29 -22.12 14.81
N SER A 62 -2.52 -20.86 14.42
CA SER A 62 -3.57 -20.40 13.52
C SER A 62 -3.15 -20.31 12.05
N GLY A 63 -1.95 -20.76 11.68
CA GLY A 63 -1.43 -20.67 10.30
C GLY A 63 -2.21 -21.51 9.28
N ASP A 64 -2.81 -22.62 9.71
CA ASP A 64 -3.62 -23.51 8.86
C ASP A 64 -5.11 -23.10 8.80
N ILE A 65 -5.49 -22.01 9.48
CA ILE A 65 -6.88 -21.55 9.51
C ILE A 65 -7.16 -20.73 8.26
N GLN A 66 -7.96 -21.28 7.36
CA GLN A 66 -8.56 -20.54 6.26
C GLN A 66 -9.51 -19.49 6.86
N VAL A 67 -9.09 -18.23 6.81
CA VAL A 67 -9.90 -17.10 7.26
C VAL A 67 -10.72 -16.61 6.07
N ASP A 68 -11.92 -17.15 5.91
CA ASP A 68 -12.93 -16.59 5.02
C ASP A 68 -13.50 -15.32 5.64
N ARG A 69 -12.75 -14.21 5.50
CA ARG A 69 -13.32 -12.88 5.62
C ARG A 69 -14.07 -12.63 4.32
N GLU A 70 -15.37 -12.92 4.33
CA GLU A 70 -16.26 -12.28 3.36
C GLU A 70 -15.92 -10.78 3.39
N PRO A 71 -15.69 -10.12 2.23
CA PRO A 71 -15.62 -8.68 2.25
C PRO A 71 -16.90 -8.24 2.94
N ALA A 72 -16.78 -7.34 3.92
CA ALA A 72 -17.95 -6.65 4.44
C ALA A 72 -18.55 -5.86 3.26
N ALA A 73 -19.31 -6.56 2.42
CA ALA A 73 -20.31 -6.03 1.56
C ALA A 73 -21.28 -5.38 2.52
N THR A 74 -21.09 -4.08 2.72
CA THR A 74 -22.20 -3.15 2.85
C THR A 74 -23.28 -3.62 3.83
N MET A 75 -22.90 -3.99 5.06
CA MET A 75 -23.86 -3.94 6.16
C MET A 75 -23.93 -2.50 6.65
N VAL A 76 -24.46 -1.63 5.78
CA VAL A 76 -25.19 -0.46 6.25
C VAL A 76 -26.45 -1.03 6.90
N THR A 77 -26.36 -1.34 8.18
CA THR A 77 -27.53 -1.16 9.02
C THR A 77 -27.82 0.34 8.97
N PRO A 78 -29.05 0.79 8.67
CA PRO A 78 -29.41 2.19 8.84
C PRO A 78 -29.60 2.45 10.34
N GLY A 79 -28.54 2.23 11.11
CA GLY A 79 -28.35 2.81 12.43
C GLY A 79 -27.54 4.07 12.19
N GLU A 80 -28.18 5.22 12.42
CA GLU A 80 -27.67 6.57 12.17
C GLU A 80 -26.18 6.71 12.51
N SER A 81 -25.35 6.75 11.46
CA SER A 81 -24.03 7.36 11.53
C SER A 81 -23.96 8.38 10.41
N CYS A 82 -23.81 9.63 10.81
CA CYS A 82 -23.92 10.81 9.97
C CYS A 82 -22.89 10.77 8.82
N ASN A 83 -23.38 10.94 7.58
CA ASN A 83 -22.52 11.20 6.44
C ASN A 83 -21.79 12.53 6.61
N LEU A 84 -20.52 12.57 6.23
CA LEU A 84 -19.61 13.71 6.34
C LEU A 84 -19.91 14.84 5.32
N ASP A 85 -21.16 14.94 4.86
CA ASP A 85 -21.65 15.94 3.91
C ASP A 85 -22.96 16.56 4.44
N GLY A 86 -22.86 17.09 5.67
CA GLY A 86 -23.56 18.29 6.17
C GLY A 86 -25.07 18.42 5.94
N ASP A 87 -25.85 17.94 6.92
CA ASP A 87 -26.85 18.71 7.67
C ASP A 87 -27.49 17.78 8.70
N CYS A 88 -26.92 17.72 9.90
CA CYS A 88 -27.49 16.97 11.02
C CYS A 88 -27.43 17.83 12.28
N GLU A 89 -28.57 18.43 12.62
CA GLU A 89 -28.89 19.24 13.80
C GLU A 89 -28.86 18.44 15.13
N ALA A 90 -28.02 17.41 15.23
CA ALA A 90 -27.90 16.56 16.42
C ALA A 90 -26.65 16.82 17.27
N CYS A 91 -25.75 17.72 16.83
CA CYS A 91 -24.61 18.18 17.61
C CYS A 91 -24.72 19.69 17.85
N GLN A 92 -25.59 20.06 18.78
CA GLN A 92 -25.51 21.37 19.45
C GLN A 92 -24.48 21.32 20.59
#